data_AF-A0A1I2HS19-F1
#
_entry.id   AF-A0A1I2HS19-F1
#
_cell.length_a   1.000
_cell.length_b   1.000
_cell.length_c   1.000
_cell.angle_alpha   90.00
_cell.angle_beta   90.00
_cell.angle_gamma   90.00
#
_symmetry.space_group_name_H-M   'P 1'
#
loop_
_entity.id
_entity.type
_entity.pdbx_description
1 polymer ?
#
loop_
_entity_poly.entity_id
_entity_poly.type
_entity_poly.pdbx_seq_one_letter_code
_entity_poly.pdbx_strand_id
1 'polypeptide(L)'
;MIMSNDDHAKILWGYEHSSANSSQRVGVYTDFGQVVNPHMMITGDTGSGKTHTIRHAITETAQSSPRPIRFHVFDVHGDIRIADDLCSMIEFSAQSPYGFNPLKVNPDPKFGGVTRAIQDFINTLKLSPTQSRNLGPKQADVLRNLLLDVYTAAGFEQGNPSTWTESNERPAAPLLPGRIYVDIPIAENNLAKAIAEQDAVDLRFDGATKCWHVNTYEGGITRWPLKKWGRVCPTLSTLVAYATRRRQMAFTGLGEHESALLEKVHSKARAVSKQLQNRAKARNNHGSASDEDDKAAEDLAKAKDAFLDGFKKYVDHMELGSALEDLLKYDSFDSLSTVKQIIDTLANSDIFKDTPPRFDPSKQVWRYKIDAIKFEYQKFMMDVRLREIFDHAKQLGETPYLREVIVIDEGANFVEKDSEHIINVIAVQARKYGLAIWFASQSPTQYPDSLLTSMATKVILGVDPNFWPAAQRQLRIEPETMSWIRPRESLIVNRKLQGQSVQKWVKVISPSRVPGAQQHSAPAPRPAAPYQQQRSVAPAEHRAPPSAMEDDVFGAVADLPLRRAR
;
A
#
# COMPACT_ATOMS: atom_id res chain seq x y z
N MET A 1 2.96 5.59 -36.99
CA MET A 1 2.59 4.23 -37.41
C MET A 1 1.08 4.12 -37.25
N ILE A 2 0.31 4.10 -38.35
CA ILE A 2 -1.15 3.98 -38.28
C ILE A 2 -1.43 2.52 -37.93
N MET A 3 -1.77 2.26 -36.66
CA MET A 3 -2.08 0.92 -36.17
C MET A 3 -3.44 0.47 -36.74
N SER A 4 -3.57 -0.80 -37.12
CA SER A 4 -4.82 -1.36 -37.64
C SER A 4 -5.89 -1.42 -36.55
N ASN A 5 -7.16 -1.31 -36.96
CA ASN A 5 -8.33 -1.32 -36.07
C ASN A 5 -8.45 -2.57 -35.16
N ASP A 6 -7.70 -3.65 -35.40
CA ASP A 6 -7.81 -4.92 -34.65
C ASP A 6 -6.84 -5.05 -33.46
N ASP A 7 -6.02 -4.03 -33.18
CA ASP A 7 -5.00 -4.08 -32.11
C ASP A 7 -5.44 -3.50 -30.75
N HIS A 8 -6.71 -3.15 -30.60
CA HIS A 8 -7.23 -2.47 -29.42
C HIS A 8 -8.36 -3.25 -28.75
N ALA A 9 -8.35 -3.28 -27.42
CA ALA A 9 -9.47 -3.79 -26.65
C ALA A 9 -10.71 -2.89 -26.86
N LYS A 10 -11.88 -3.51 -26.92
CA LYS A 10 -13.16 -2.86 -27.22
C LYS A 10 -14.27 -3.39 -26.31
N ILE A 11 -15.29 -2.56 -26.14
CA ILE A 11 -16.53 -2.94 -25.46
C ILE A 11 -17.70 -2.68 -26.40
N LEU A 12 -18.46 -3.72 -26.76
CA LEU A 12 -19.76 -3.55 -27.41
C LEU A 12 -20.82 -3.25 -26.37
N TRP A 13 -21.38 -2.04 -26.37
CA TRP A 13 -22.48 -1.69 -25.47
C TRP A 13 -23.85 -2.19 -25.93
N GLY A 14 -23.99 -2.44 -27.23
CA GLY A 14 -25.25 -2.78 -27.87
C GLY A 14 -25.37 -2.14 -29.24
N TYR A 15 -26.61 -1.95 -29.70
CA TYR A 15 -26.90 -1.42 -31.04
C TYR A 15 -27.56 -0.06 -30.96
N GLU A 16 -27.23 0.83 -31.89
CA GLU A 16 -27.82 2.16 -31.95
C GLU A 16 -29.32 2.06 -32.20
N HIS A 17 -30.12 2.79 -31.41
CA HIS A 17 -31.58 2.71 -31.42
C HIS A 17 -32.20 2.83 -32.82
N SER A 18 -31.68 3.73 -33.66
CA SER A 18 -32.14 3.97 -35.04
C SER A 18 -31.93 2.77 -35.97
N SER A 19 -31.01 1.86 -35.63
CA SER A 19 -30.61 0.72 -36.47
C SER A 19 -30.94 -0.64 -35.85
N ALA A 20 -31.40 -0.68 -34.60
CA ALA A 20 -31.53 -1.92 -33.84
C ALA A 20 -32.51 -2.94 -34.46
N ASN A 21 -33.57 -2.45 -35.11
CA ASN A 21 -34.56 -3.27 -35.82
C ASN A 21 -34.28 -3.38 -37.34
N SER A 22 -33.17 -2.81 -37.82
CA SER A 22 -32.72 -2.91 -39.21
C SER A 22 -32.00 -4.22 -39.46
N SER A 23 -31.95 -4.67 -40.72
CA SER A 23 -31.06 -5.74 -41.18
C SER A 23 -29.58 -5.34 -41.08
N GLN A 24 -29.29 -4.04 -41.15
CA GLN A 24 -27.94 -3.47 -40.94
C GLN A 24 -27.89 -2.77 -39.58
N ARG A 25 -27.53 -3.54 -38.54
CA ARG A 25 -27.39 -3.03 -37.17
C ARG A 25 -26.06 -2.31 -37.00
N VAL A 26 -26.09 -1.13 -36.39
CA VAL A 26 -24.90 -0.35 -36.06
C VAL A 26 -24.52 -0.61 -34.61
N GLY A 27 -23.42 -1.31 -34.39
CA GLY A 27 -22.88 -1.58 -33.05
C GLY A 27 -22.26 -0.33 -32.43
N VAL A 28 -22.55 -0.09 -31.15
CA VAL A 28 -21.98 1.02 -30.38
C VAL A 28 -20.82 0.51 -29.55
N TYR A 29 -19.61 0.78 -30.02
CA TYR A 29 -18.38 0.33 -29.37
C TYR A 29 -17.69 1.44 -28.56
N THR A 30 -17.04 1.08 -27.47
CA THR A 30 -15.92 1.87 -26.92
C THR A 30 -14.63 1.17 -27.28
N ASP A 31 -13.87 1.76 -28.19
CA ASP A 31 -12.57 1.27 -28.63
C ASP A 31 -11.48 2.07 -27.90
N PHE A 32 -10.66 1.38 -27.10
CA PHE A 32 -9.63 2.01 -26.27
C PHE A 32 -8.48 2.64 -27.08
N GLY A 33 -8.34 2.32 -28.37
CA GLY A 33 -7.44 3.03 -29.29
C GLY A 33 -8.00 4.35 -29.80
N GLN A 34 -9.33 4.51 -29.83
CA GLN A 34 -10.00 5.69 -30.41
C GLN A 34 -10.45 6.72 -29.38
N VAL A 35 -10.74 6.31 -28.14
CA VAL A 35 -11.10 7.26 -27.07
C VAL A 35 -9.89 8.03 -26.57
N VAL A 36 -10.11 9.24 -26.05
CA VAL A 36 -9.04 10.10 -25.53
C VAL A 36 -8.42 9.58 -24.24
N ASN A 37 -9.03 8.65 -23.52
CA ASN A 37 -8.43 7.89 -22.42
C ASN A 37 -9.30 6.66 -22.11
N PRO A 38 -8.80 5.66 -21.37
CA PRO A 38 -9.56 4.45 -21.08
C PRO A 38 -10.45 4.56 -19.81
N HIS A 39 -10.56 5.75 -19.19
CA HIS A 39 -11.34 5.94 -17.97
C HIS A 39 -12.84 5.99 -18.27
N MET A 40 -13.62 5.40 -17.37
CA MET A 40 -15.06 5.19 -17.58
C MET A 40 -15.86 5.45 -16.31
N MET A 41 -17.08 5.94 -16.51
CA MET A 41 -18.11 5.99 -15.49
C MET A 41 -19.38 5.28 -15.98
N ILE A 42 -19.97 4.48 -15.10
CA ILE A 42 -21.25 3.80 -15.28
C ILE A 42 -22.18 4.32 -14.19
N THR A 43 -23.35 4.80 -14.57
CA THR A 43 -24.30 5.39 -13.64
C THR A 43 -25.68 4.78 -13.81
N GLY A 44 -26.32 4.45 -12.70
CA GLY A 44 -27.72 4.06 -12.69
C GLY A 44 -28.22 3.69 -11.31
N ASP A 45 -29.53 3.77 -11.12
CA ASP A 45 -30.17 3.51 -9.84
C ASP A 45 -29.97 2.04 -9.37
N THR A 46 -30.31 1.74 -8.13
CA THR A 46 -30.33 0.38 -7.59
C THR A 46 -31.21 -0.51 -8.47
N GLY A 47 -30.66 -1.65 -8.91
CA GLY A 47 -31.36 -2.56 -9.82
C GLY A 47 -31.38 -2.16 -11.31
N SER A 48 -30.82 -1.00 -11.70
CA SER A 48 -30.74 -0.56 -13.11
C SER A 48 -29.89 -1.47 -14.01
N GLY A 49 -29.01 -2.28 -13.42
CA GLY A 49 -28.13 -3.21 -14.11
C GLY A 49 -26.63 -2.89 -14.01
N LYS A 50 -26.19 -1.99 -13.13
CA LYS A 50 -24.77 -1.61 -12.94
C LYS A 50 -23.82 -2.82 -12.88
N THR A 51 -24.05 -3.73 -11.95
CA THR A 51 -23.25 -4.97 -11.75
C THR A 51 -23.20 -5.83 -13.03
N HIS A 52 -24.30 -5.90 -13.78
CA HIS A 52 -24.34 -6.59 -15.06
C HIS A 52 -23.49 -5.88 -16.12
N THR A 53 -23.61 -4.55 -16.21
CA THR A 53 -22.85 -3.73 -17.16
C THR A 53 -21.35 -3.75 -16.88
N ILE A 54 -20.93 -3.74 -15.61
CA ILE A 54 -19.52 -3.89 -15.21
C ILE A 54 -18.99 -5.25 -15.69
N ARG A 55 -19.70 -6.34 -15.39
CA ARG A 55 -19.30 -7.70 -15.80
C ARG A 55 -19.20 -7.81 -17.32
N HIS A 56 -20.17 -7.24 -18.03
CA HIS A 56 -20.19 -7.17 -19.49
C HIS A 56 -18.95 -6.43 -20.02
N ALA A 57 -18.65 -5.24 -19.49
CA ALA A 57 -17.49 -4.45 -19.89
C ALA A 57 -16.16 -5.19 -19.65
N ILE A 58 -16.00 -5.85 -18.50
CA ILE A 58 -14.82 -6.67 -18.20
C ILE A 58 -14.68 -7.81 -19.23
N THR A 59 -15.77 -8.53 -19.48
CA THR A 59 -15.78 -9.70 -20.37
C THR A 59 -15.44 -9.31 -21.81
N GLU A 60 -16.11 -8.28 -22.35
CA GLU A 60 -15.86 -7.75 -23.69
C GLU A 60 -14.42 -7.26 -23.86
N THR A 61 -13.90 -6.55 -22.86
CA THR A 61 -12.53 -6.04 -22.89
C THR A 61 -11.52 -7.18 -22.84
N ALA A 62 -11.74 -8.20 -22.00
CA ALA A 62 -10.88 -9.37 -21.90
C ALA A 62 -10.86 -10.20 -23.20
N GLN A 63 -12.00 -10.34 -23.87
CA GLN A 63 -12.15 -11.13 -25.10
C GLN A 63 -11.62 -10.42 -26.35
N SER A 64 -11.86 -9.11 -26.46
CA SER A 64 -11.44 -8.32 -27.62
C SER A 64 -9.97 -7.92 -27.57
N SER A 65 -9.36 -7.91 -26.39
CA SER A 65 -7.98 -7.46 -26.26
C SER A 65 -6.99 -8.44 -26.90
N PRO A 66 -6.06 -7.97 -27.74
CA PRO A 66 -5.00 -8.82 -28.29
C PRO A 66 -3.95 -9.20 -27.23
N ARG A 67 -3.90 -8.47 -26.10
CA ARG A 67 -2.96 -8.67 -24.99
C ARG A 67 -3.73 -8.93 -23.70
N PRO A 68 -3.21 -9.73 -22.76
CA PRO A 68 -3.89 -9.95 -21.48
C PRO A 68 -3.98 -8.63 -20.71
N ILE A 69 -5.19 -8.30 -20.23
CA ILE A 69 -5.46 -7.14 -19.37
C ILE A 69 -5.76 -7.64 -17.97
N ARG A 70 -5.16 -7.00 -16.97
CA ARG A 70 -5.43 -7.25 -15.55
C ARG A 70 -6.59 -6.38 -15.08
N PHE A 71 -7.59 -6.99 -14.43
CA PHE A 71 -8.67 -6.26 -13.78
C PHE A 71 -8.54 -6.34 -12.26
N HIS A 72 -8.63 -5.19 -11.59
CA HIS A 72 -8.68 -5.06 -10.13
C HIS A 72 -10.09 -4.62 -9.72
N VAL A 73 -10.90 -5.56 -9.27
CA VAL A 73 -12.32 -5.31 -8.95
C VAL A 73 -12.49 -5.17 -7.45
N PHE A 74 -12.75 -3.95 -6.99
CA PHE A 74 -13.10 -3.65 -5.60
C PHE A 74 -14.61 -3.81 -5.42
N ASP A 75 -14.99 -4.89 -4.76
CA ASP A 75 -16.37 -5.29 -4.54
C ASP A 75 -16.80 -4.95 -3.12
N VAL A 76 -17.47 -3.80 -3.02
CA VAL A 76 -17.88 -3.15 -1.75
C VAL A 76 -19.14 -3.79 -1.18
N HIS A 77 -19.99 -4.38 -2.03
CA HIS A 77 -21.28 -4.96 -1.66
C HIS A 77 -21.31 -6.49 -1.70
N GLY A 78 -20.30 -7.12 -2.29
CA GLY A 78 -20.18 -8.58 -2.41
C GLY A 78 -21.03 -9.18 -3.54
N ASP A 79 -21.65 -8.36 -4.39
CA ASP A 79 -22.64 -8.79 -5.38
C ASP A 79 -22.07 -8.93 -6.81
N ILE A 80 -20.82 -8.54 -7.04
CA ILE A 80 -20.16 -8.67 -8.36
C ILE A 80 -19.72 -10.12 -8.61
N ARG A 81 -20.59 -10.93 -9.20
CA ARG A 81 -20.24 -12.28 -9.66
C ARG A 81 -19.55 -12.26 -11.03
N ILE A 82 -18.34 -12.79 -11.08
CA ILE A 82 -17.50 -12.99 -12.28
C ILE A 82 -17.16 -14.48 -12.34
N ALA A 83 -17.04 -15.05 -13.54
CA ALA A 83 -16.79 -16.48 -13.72
C ALA A 83 -15.43 -16.92 -13.14
N ASP A 84 -15.41 -18.10 -12.51
CA ASP A 84 -14.25 -18.63 -11.77
C ASP A 84 -13.04 -18.95 -12.66
N ASP A 85 -13.27 -19.18 -13.94
CA ASP A 85 -12.22 -19.36 -14.94
C ASP A 85 -11.41 -18.07 -15.17
N LEU A 86 -12.05 -16.91 -15.04
CA LEU A 86 -11.45 -15.58 -15.22
C LEU A 86 -10.98 -14.94 -13.90
N CYS A 87 -11.58 -15.33 -12.77
CA CYS A 87 -11.47 -14.63 -11.49
C CYS A 87 -10.64 -15.36 -10.42
N SER A 88 -9.77 -14.62 -9.75
CA SER A 88 -9.20 -14.95 -8.45
C SER A 88 -9.79 -14.00 -7.42
N MET A 89 -10.53 -14.53 -6.45
CA MET A 89 -11.19 -13.73 -5.41
C MET A 89 -10.49 -13.91 -4.07
N ILE A 90 -10.32 -12.81 -3.34
CA ILE A 90 -9.89 -12.81 -1.94
C ILE A 90 -10.89 -11.99 -1.13
N GLU A 91 -11.37 -12.60 -0.05
CA GLU A 91 -12.21 -11.94 0.94
C GLU A 91 -11.33 -11.31 2.02
N PHE A 92 -11.56 -10.02 2.28
CA PHE A 92 -10.93 -9.27 3.34
C PHE A 92 -11.92 -9.11 4.49
N SER A 93 -11.54 -9.61 5.65
CA SER A 93 -12.33 -9.58 6.88
C SER A 93 -11.39 -9.68 8.07
N ALA A 94 -11.87 -9.43 9.28
CA ALA A 94 -11.07 -9.57 10.50
C ALA A 94 -10.45 -10.98 10.65
N GLN A 95 -11.08 -12.02 10.08
CA GLN A 95 -10.58 -13.40 10.11
C GLN A 95 -9.62 -13.73 8.96
N SER A 96 -9.70 -13.02 7.84
CA SER A 96 -8.84 -13.26 6.68
C SER A 96 -7.37 -13.06 7.04
N PRO A 97 -6.42 -13.95 6.70
CA PRO A 97 -5.01 -13.75 7.04
C PRO A 97 -4.34 -12.65 6.22
N TYR A 98 -5.00 -12.14 5.18
CA TYR A 98 -4.42 -11.25 4.19
C TYR A 98 -4.64 -9.77 4.50
N GLY A 99 -3.65 -8.94 4.17
CA GLY A 99 -3.73 -7.49 4.24
C GLY A 99 -2.72 -6.82 3.33
N PHE A 100 -2.79 -5.49 3.24
CA PHE A 100 -1.80 -4.69 2.52
C PHE A 100 -0.94 -3.94 3.51
N ASN A 101 0.37 -3.91 3.28
CA ASN A 101 1.30 -3.13 4.09
C ASN A 101 1.28 -1.67 3.62
N PRO A 102 0.73 -0.72 4.40
CA PRO A 102 0.66 0.68 3.99
C PRO A 102 2.02 1.42 4.09
N LEU A 103 3.04 0.76 4.64
CA LEU A 103 4.41 1.27 4.79
C LEU A 103 5.37 0.63 3.79
N LYS A 104 4.84 0.09 2.69
CA LYS A 104 5.67 -0.50 1.64
C LYS A 104 6.41 0.59 0.86
N VAL A 105 7.72 0.43 0.70
CA VAL A 105 8.55 1.35 -0.09
C VAL A 105 8.52 0.95 -1.55
N ASN A 106 8.26 1.92 -2.43
CA ASN A 106 8.52 1.79 -3.85
C ASN A 106 10.03 1.94 -4.11
N PRO A 107 10.72 0.92 -4.67
CA PRO A 107 12.17 0.95 -4.86
C PRO A 107 12.63 1.89 -5.99
N ASP A 108 11.72 2.42 -6.80
CA ASP A 108 12.06 3.28 -7.93
C ASP A 108 12.72 4.60 -7.46
N PRO A 109 13.96 4.92 -7.89
CA PRO A 109 14.67 6.13 -7.48
C PRO A 109 13.99 7.45 -7.90
N LYS A 110 13.17 7.44 -8.95
CA LYS A 110 12.54 8.63 -9.53
C LYS A 110 11.18 8.92 -8.90
N PHE A 111 10.42 7.87 -8.59
CA PHE A 111 9.02 8.00 -8.17
C PHE A 111 8.73 7.46 -6.77
N GLY A 112 9.65 6.70 -6.18
CA GLY A 112 9.48 6.01 -4.91
C GLY A 112 10.29 6.60 -3.75
N GLY A 113 10.73 5.72 -2.86
CA GLY A 113 11.57 6.04 -1.71
C GLY A 113 10.84 6.30 -0.41
N VAL A 114 11.64 6.34 0.66
CA VAL A 114 11.16 6.43 2.05
C VAL A 114 10.32 7.68 2.28
N THR A 115 10.79 8.85 1.82
CA THR A 115 10.04 10.12 1.97
C THR A 115 8.67 10.04 1.33
N ARG A 116 8.58 9.44 0.14
CA ARG A 116 7.34 9.31 -0.60
C ARG A 116 6.38 8.37 0.12
N ALA A 117 6.86 7.20 0.56
CA ALA A 117 6.06 6.26 1.34
C ALA A 117 5.49 6.88 2.62
N ILE A 118 6.29 7.67 3.34
CA ILE A 118 5.84 8.40 4.54
C ILE A 118 4.77 9.42 4.20
N GLN A 119 4.99 10.23 3.16
CA GLN A 119 4.03 11.25 2.74
C GLN A 119 2.71 10.62 2.29
N ASP A 120 2.76 9.55 1.51
CA ASP A 120 1.59 8.83 1.03
C ASP A 120 0.81 8.20 2.19
N PHE A 121 1.48 7.64 3.19
CA PHE A 121 0.84 7.12 4.40
C PHE A 121 0.13 8.23 5.20
N ILE A 122 0.83 9.34 5.47
CA ILE A 122 0.26 10.50 6.19
C ILE A 122 -0.93 11.10 5.42
N ASN A 123 -0.82 11.24 4.11
CA ASN A 123 -1.91 11.76 3.27
C ASN A 123 -3.11 10.80 3.27
N THR A 124 -2.88 9.49 3.20
CA THR A 124 -3.95 8.49 3.28
C THR A 124 -4.66 8.54 4.64
N LEU A 125 -3.92 8.71 5.74
CA LEU A 125 -4.50 8.92 7.06
C LEU A 125 -5.32 10.21 7.15
N LYS A 126 -4.84 11.32 6.59
CA LYS A 126 -5.54 12.62 6.60
C LYS A 126 -6.82 12.62 5.76
N LEU A 127 -6.82 11.90 4.64
CA LEU A 127 -7.95 11.87 3.69
C LEU A 127 -8.95 10.74 3.98
N SER A 128 -8.63 9.82 4.90
CA SER A 128 -9.54 8.76 5.32
C SER A 128 -10.49 9.26 6.43
N PRO A 129 -11.80 8.98 6.34
CA PRO A 129 -12.80 9.39 7.33
C PRO A 129 -12.76 8.53 8.61
N THR A 130 -11.62 7.91 8.94
CA THR A 130 -11.46 7.23 10.23
C THR A 130 -11.79 8.22 11.33
N GLN A 131 -12.74 7.87 12.21
CA GLN A 131 -13.33 8.74 13.25
C GLN A 131 -12.33 9.36 14.25
N SER A 132 -11.04 9.09 14.08
CA SER A 132 -9.94 9.66 14.84
C SER A 132 -9.54 11.01 14.23
N ARG A 133 -9.94 12.10 14.90
CA ARG A 133 -9.49 13.50 14.76
C ARG A 133 -8.40 13.75 13.71
N ASN A 134 -8.70 14.64 12.75
CA ASN A 134 -7.74 15.15 11.74
C ASN A 134 -6.34 15.32 12.33
N LEU A 135 -5.36 14.63 11.74
CA LEU A 135 -3.96 14.71 12.12
C LEU A 135 -3.48 16.16 11.94
N GLY A 136 -3.36 16.89 13.05
CA GLY A 136 -2.89 18.26 13.04
C GLY A 136 -1.45 18.37 12.52
N PRO A 137 -0.97 19.56 12.11
CA PRO A 137 0.38 19.73 11.57
C PRO A 137 1.48 19.15 12.48
N LYS A 138 1.43 19.47 13.78
CA LYS A 138 2.35 18.94 14.80
C LYS A 138 2.32 17.41 14.88
N GLN A 139 1.13 16.81 14.87
CA GLN A 139 0.97 15.35 14.93
C GLN A 139 1.48 14.67 13.66
N ALA A 140 1.33 15.32 12.50
CA ALA A 140 1.87 14.83 11.24
C ALA A 140 3.40 14.84 11.24
N ASP A 141 4.03 15.85 11.84
CA ASP A 141 5.49 15.92 11.97
C ASP A 141 6.02 14.86 12.96
N VAL A 142 5.35 14.68 14.10
CA VAL A 142 5.67 13.59 15.04
C VAL A 142 5.55 12.22 14.37
N LEU A 143 4.46 11.98 13.62
CA LEU A 143 4.28 10.73 12.87
C LEU A 143 5.37 10.54 11.81
N ARG A 144 5.73 11.60 11.08
CA ARG A 144 6.82 11.58 10.09
C ARG A 144 8.14 11.15 10.74
N ASN A 145 8.48 11.72 11.88
CA ASN A 145 9.71 11.39 12.62
C ASN A 145 9.71 9.95 13.12
N LEU A 146 8.58 9.47 13.67
CA LEU A 146 8.43 8.06 14.06
C LEU A 146 8.64 7.12 12.87
N LEU A 147 8.05 7.44 11.72
CA LEU A 147 8.19 6.61 10.52
C LEU A 147 9.62 6.62 9.99
N LEU A 148 10.28 7.78 9.91
CA LEU A 148 11.69 7.88 9.49
C LEU A 148 12.59 6.98 10.34
N ASP A 149 12.40 7.00 11.66
CA ASP A 149 13.17 6.15 12.57
C ASP A 149 12.87 4.66 12.36
N VAL A 150 11.60 4.32 12.15
CA VAL A 150 11.17 2.94 11.89
C VAL A 150 11.74 2.41 10.58
N TYR A 151 11.77 3.21 9.52
CA TYR A 151 12.41 2.85 8.25
C TYR A 151 13.92 2.71 8.41
N THR A 152 14.56 3.65 9.10
CA THR A 152 16.01 3.61 9.36
C THR A 152 16.38 2.34 10.15
N ALA A 153 15.61 2.02 11.19
CA ALA A 153 15.79 0.80 11.99
C ALA A 153 15.53 -0.49 11.18
N ALA A 154 14.74 -0.42 10.11
CA ALA A 154 14.54 -1.53 9.17
C ALA A 154 15.58 -1.58 8.04
N GLY A 155 16.56 -0.66 8.03
CA GLY A 155 17.61 -0.58 7.02
C GLY A 155 17.23 0.14 5.74
N PHE A 156 16.18 0.96 5.75
CA PHE A 156 15.74 1.79 4.63
C PHE A 156 16.16 3.24 4.86
N GLU A 157 17.21 3.67 4.17
CA GLU A 157 17.78 5.01 4.30
C GLU A 157 17.17 5.99 3.32
N GLN A 158 16.71 7.14 3.81
CA GLN A 158 16.09 8.18 2.99
C GLN A 158 16.99 8.67 1.86
N GLY A 159 18.29 8.84 2.12
CA GLY A 159 19.25 9.39 1.14
C GLY A 159 19.85 8.36 0.19
N ASN A 160 19.54 7.06 0.35
CA ASN A 160 20.25 6.00 -0.35
C ASN A 160 19.28 5.03 -1.04
N PRO A 161 18.97 5.24 -2.34
CA PRO A 161 18.04 4.40 -3.10
C PRO A 161 18.38 2.91 -3.17
N SER A 162 19.66 2.54 -3.00
CA SER A 162 20.07 1.13 -2.97
C SER A 162 19.45 0.34 -1.81
N THR A 163 19.02 1.05 -0.75
CA THR A 163 18.39 0.46 0.43
C THR A 163 16.88 0.27 0.27
N TRP A 164 16.25 0.83 -0.77
CA TRP A 164 14.79 0.84 -0.94
C TRP A 164 14.19 -0.47 -1.43
N THR A 165 15.02 -1.49 -1.58
CA THR A 165 14.60 -2.83 -2.01
C THR A 165 14.71 -3.79 -0.84
N GLU A 166 13.68 -4.61 -0.67
CA GLU A 166 13.72 -5.71 0.29
C GLU A 166 14.85 -6.67 -0.07
N SER A 167 15.53 -7.18 0.95
CA SER A 167 16.56 -8.18 0.79
C SER A 167 16.30 -9.30 1.80
N ASN A 168 16.34 -10.54 1.35
CA ASN A 168 16.35 -11.70 2.24
C ASN A 168 17.79 -12.09 2.61
N GLU A 169 18.72 -11.13 2.55
CA GLU A 169 20.14 -11.36 2.79
C GLU A 169 20.37 -11.90 4.20
N ARG A 170 20.58 -13.21 4.28
CA ARG A 170 21.32 -13.81 5.37
C ARG A 170 22.78 -13.35 5.24
N PRO A 171 23.53 -13.23 6.35
CA PRO A 171 24.93 -12.89 6.24
C PRO A 171 25.65 -13.91 5.35
N ALA A 172 26.59 -13.43 4.53
CA ALA A 172 27.36 -14.27 3.62
C ALA A 172 28.18 -15.34 4.37
N ALA A 173 28.55 -15.05 5.61
CA ALA A 173 29.16 -16.00 6.53
C ALA A 173 28.09 -16.79 7.32
N PRO A 174 28.28 -18.10 7.54
CA PRO A 174 27.37 -18.89 8.36
C PRO A 174 27.33 -18.36 9.78
N LEU A 175 26.11 -18.18 10.31
CA LEU A 175 25.90 -17.77 11.70
C LEU A 175 26.47 -18.82 12.64
N LEU A 176 27.21 -18.37 13.67
CA LEU A 176 27.67 -19.24 14.75
C LEU A 176 26.48 -19.94 15.43
N PRO A 177 26.48 -21.29 15.54
CA PRO A 177 25.40 -22.04 16.19
C PRO A 177 25.19 -21.61 17.65
N GLY A 178 23.94 -21.49 18.07
CA GLY A 178 23.58 -21.16 19.46
C GLY A 178 23.91 -19.74 19.90
N ARG A 179 24.19 -18.82 18.97
CA ARG A 179 24.45 -17.40 19.26
C ARG A 179 23.27 -16.53 18.84
N ILE A 180 23.02 -15.48 19.63
CA ILE A 180 21.94 -14.51 19.41
C ILE A 180 22.58 -13.19 18.99
N TYR A 181 22.27 -12.69 17.80
CA TYR A 181 22.87 -11.47 17.26
C TYR A 181 22.06 -10.24 17.68
N VAL A 182 22.74 -9.15 17.96
CA VAL A 182 22.15 -7.92 18.53
C VAL A 182 22.65 -6.71 17.73
N ASP A 183 21.76 -5.76 17.46
CA ASP A 183 22.07 -4.57 16.68
C ASP A 183 22.49 -3.40 17.58
N ILE A 184 23.79 -3.30 17.82
CA ILE A 184 24.39 -2.30 18.72
C ILE A 184 24.99 -1.18 17.86
N PRO A 185 24.49 0.07 17.96
CA PRO A 185 25.07 1.21 17.27
C PRO A 185 26.54 1.41 17.63
N ILE A 186 27.37 1.81 16.67
CA ILE A 186 28.82 1.99 16.87
C ILE A 186 29.10 2.96 18.03
N ALA A 187 28.31 4.03 18.17
CA ALA A 187 28.43 5.01 19.23
C ALA A 187 28.20 4.41 20.64
N GLU A 188 27.43 3.33 20.74
CA GLU A 188 27.06 2.68 22.00
C GLU A 188 27.90 1.43 22.31
N ASN A 189 28.90 1.11 21.48
CA ASN A 189 29.75 -0.07 21.66
C ASN A 189 30.40 -0.15 23.05
N ASN A 190 30.84 0.98 23.61
CA ASN A 190 31.48 1.03 24.92
C ASN A 190 30.47 0.77 26.04
N LEU A 191 29.27 1.34 25.92
CA LEU A 191 28.17 1.11 26.87
C LEU A 191 27.73 -0.36 26.85
N ALA A 192 27.61 -0.95 25.66
CA ALA A 192 27.26 -2.36 25.51
C ALA A 192 28.26 -3.30 26.16
N LYS A 193 29.57 -3.03 26.03
CA LYS A 193 30.60 -3.81 26.70
C LYS A 193 30.50 -3.70 28.23
N ALA A 194 30.31 -2.49 28.75
CA ALA A 194 30.18 -2.25 30.19
C ALA A 194 28.97 -2.99 30.78
N ILE A 195 27.83 -2.94 30.10
CA ILE A 195 26.61 -3.64 30.51
C ILE A 195 26.79 -5.16 30.42
N ALA A 196 27.41 -5.67 29.35
CA ALA A 196 27.65 -7.10 29.19
C ALA A 196 28.59 -7.66 30.26
N GLU A 197 29.63 -6.92 30.63
CA GLU A 197 30.55 -7.27 31.71
C GLU A 197 29.84 -7.31 33.07
N GLN A 198 29.00 -6.30 33.34
CA GLN A 198 28.21 -6.25 34.56
C GLN A 198 27.24 -7.43 34.69
N ASP A 199 26.52 -7.74 33.61
CA ASP A 199 25.48 -8.78 33.62
C ASP A 199 26.05 -10.18 33.36
N ALA A 200 27.38 -10.31 33.29
CA ALA A 200 28.09 -11.54 32.96
C ALA A 200 27.61 -12.21 31.65
N VAL A 201 27.23 -11.39 30.65
CA VAL A 201 26.80 -11.82 29.32
C VAL A 201 28.01 -11.84 28.37
N ASP A 202 28.19 -12.93 27.62
CA ASP A 202 29.32 -13.09 26.68
C ASP A 202 29.05 -12.31 25.39
N LEU A 203 29.29 -11.00 25.41
CA LEU A 203 29.17 -10.11 24.25
C LEU A 203 30.45 -10.14 23.41
N ARG A 204 30.34 -10.61 22.17
CA ARG A 204 31.46 -10.66 21.22
C ARG A 204 31.09 -10.07 19.88
N PHE A 205 32.08 -9.46 19.24
CA PHE A 205 31.94 -8.99 17.87
C PHE A 205 32.36 -10.09 16.90
N ASP A 206 31.45 -10.50 16.03
CA ASP A 206 31.75 -11.41 14.94
C ASP A 206 32.21 -10.58 13.72
N GLY A 207 33.50 -10.68 13.40
CA GLY A 207 34.11 -9.97 12.27
C GLY A 207 33.64 -10.46 10.90
N ALA A 208 33.15 -11.70 10.78
CA ALA A 208 32.68 -12.26 9.53
C ALA A 208 31.29 -11.74 9.15
N THR A 209 30.40 -11.61 10.13
CA THR A 209 29.05 -11.04 9.95
C THR A 209 28.98 -9.54 10.28
N LYS A 210 30.08 -8.95 10.77
CA LYS A 210 30.22 -7.55 11.23
C LYS A 210 29.13 -7.16 12.23
N CYS A 211 28.81 -8.05 13.16
CA CYS A 211 27.72 -7.88 14.09
C CYS A 211 28.08 -8.37 15.49
N TRP A 212 27.47 -7.76 16.50
CA TRP A 212 27.60 -8.22 17.89
C TRP A 212 26.70 -9.43 18.14
N HIS A 213 27.17 -10.37 18.95
CA HIS A 213 26.38 -11.51 19.37
C HIS A 213 26.60 -11.84 20.85
N VAL A 214 25.58 -12.44 21.44
CA VAL A 214 25.58 -12.92 22.83
C VAL A 214 25.24 -14.41 22.90
N ASN A 215 25.61 -15.04 24.01
CA ASN A 215 25.17 -16.39 24.37
C ASN A 215 23.71 -16.42 24.86
N THR A 216 23.27 -15.37 25.56
CA THR A 216 21.93 -15.25 26.16
C THR A 216 21.41 -13.82 25.98
N TYR A 217 20.13 -13.66 25.64
CA TYR A 217 19.50 -12.36 25.43
C TYR A 217 18.58 -12.00 26.61
N GLU A 218 19.21 -11.66 27.73
CA GLU A 218 18.58 -11.31 29.00
C GLU A 218 19.36 -10.17 29.67
N GLY A 219 18.78 -9.53 30.70
CA GLY A 219 19.45 -8.44 31.40
C GLY A 219 19.53 -7.16 30.58
N GLY A 220 20.64 -6.43 30.68
CA GLY A 220 20.82 -5.13 30.07
C GLY A 220 21.15 -5.12 28.60
N ILE A 221 21.56 -6.26 28.04
CA ILE A 221 21.77 -6.38 26.59
C ILE A 221 20.46 -6.25 25.80
N THR A 222 19.30 -6.46 26.44
CA THR A 222 17.99 -6.29 25.78
C THR A 222 17.66 -4.85 25.44
N ARG A 223 18.50 -3.89 25.88
CA ARG A 223 18.47 -2.49 25.43
C ARG A 223 18.56 -2.37 23.92
N TRP A 224 19.35 -3.22 23.28
CA TRP A 224 19.52 -3.23 21.83
C TRP A 224 18.68 -4.34 21.21
N PRO A 225 17.99 -4.09 20.08
CA PRO A 225 17.14 -5.09 19.45
C PRO A 225 17.95 -6.24 18.86
N LEU A 226 17.31 -7.41 18.72
CA LEU A 226 17.89 -8.54 17.99
C LEU A 226 18.21 -8.13 16.54
N LYS A 227 19.35 -8.61 16.03
CA LYS A 227 19.75 -8.35 14.65
C LYS A 227 18.75 -9.02 13.72
N LYS A 228 18.05 -8.19 12.96
CA LYS A 228 17.23 -8.66 11.83
C LYS A 228 18.15 -8.78 10.62
N TRP A 229 18.16 -9.97 10.04
CA TRP A 229 18.86 -10.24 8.79
C TRP A 229 17.97 -9.89 7.61
N GLY A 230 18.57 -9.35 6.57
CA GLY A 230 17.86 -8.79 5.44
C GLY A 230 17.22 -7.44 5.75
N ARG A 231 16.53 -6.90 4.74
CA ARG A 231 15.73 -5.68 4.80
C ARG A 231 14.32 -6.03 4.40
N VAL A 232 13.36 -5.79 5.28
CA VAL A 232 11.94 -5.99 5.01
C VAL A 232 11.24 -4.68 5.34
N CYS A 233 10.32 -4.24 4.49
CA CYS A 233 9.60 -2.99 4.76
C CYS A 233 8.95 -3.07 6.15
N PRO A 234 9.03 -2.00 6.95
CA PRO A 234 8.30 -1.92 8.21
C PRO A 234 6.81 -2.19 7.99
N THR A 235 6.15 -2.61 9.05
CA THR A 235 4.72 -2.90 9.08
C THR A 235 4.03 -2.00 10.12
N LEU A 236 2.70 -1.95 10.12
CA LEU A 236 1.98 -1.24 11.19
C LEU A 236 2.29 -1.82 12.57
N SER A 237 2.43 -3.14 12.68
CA SER A 237 2.82 -3.80 13.94
C SER A 237 4.19 -3.31 14.43
N THR A 238 5.15 -3.14 13.51
CA THR A 238 6.48 -2.57 13.81
C THR A 238 6.37 -1.13 14.29
N LEU A 239 5.56 -0.30 13.62
CA LEU A 239 5.32 1.09 13.99
C LEU A 239 4.65 1.22 15.37
N VAL A 240 3.63 0.40 15.66
CA VAL A 240 2.96 0.34 16.97
C VAL A 240 3.97 0.02 18.08
N ALA A 241 4.80 -1.00 17.87
CA ALA A 241 5.80 -1.40 18.86
C ALA A 241 6.81 -0.28 19.11
N TYR A 242 7.31 0.36 18.06
CA TYR A 242 8.24 1.49 18.17
C TYR A 242 7.60 2.69 18.88
N ALA A 243 6.40 3.10 18.47
CA ALA A 243 5.70 4.22 19.07
C ALA A 243 5.29 3.96 20.53
N THR A 244 4.99 2.70 20.91
CA THR A 244 4.73 2.32 22.31
C THR A 244 5.95 2.57 23.18
N ARG A 245 7.11 2.04 22.76
CA ARG A 245 8.38 2.22 23.47
C ARG A 245 8.75 3.69 23.58
N ARG A 246 8.68 4.44 22.47
CA ARG A 246 8.96 5.88 22.46
C ARG A 246 8.05 6.66 23.40
N ARG A 247 6.77 6.33 23.45
CA ARG A 247 5.81 6.96 24.38
C ARG A 247 6.14 6.66 25.83
N GLN A 248 6.53 5.42 26.16
CA GLN A 248 6.92 5.05 27.53
C GLN A 248 8.18 5.79 27.98
N MET A 249 9.20 5.88 27.12
CA MET A 249 10.42 6.63 27.40
C MET A 249 10.13 8.12 27.61
N ALA A 250 9.31 8.73 26.74
CA ALA A 250 8.91 10.14 26.88
C ALA A 250 8.09 10.42 28.16
N PHE A 251 7.27 9.46 28.63
CA PHE A 251 6.51 9.61 29.87
C PHE A 251 7.38 9.54 31.11
N THR A 252 8.34 8.61 31.11
CA THR A 252 9.12 8.26 32.30
C THR A 252 10.44 9.04 32.39
N GLY A 253 10.90 9.64 31.28
CA GLY A 253 12.24 10.23 31.15
C GLY A 253 13.37 9.20 31.11
N LEU A 254 13.02 7.91 31.03
CA LEU A 254 13.94 6.77 31.05
C LEU A 254 14.31 6.33 29.64
N GLY A 255 15.50 5.75 29.49
CA GLY A 255 15.87 5.02 28.27
C GLY A 255 15.15 3.67 28.14
N GLU A 256 15.44 2.94 27.06
CA GLU A 256 14.80 1.66 26.73
C GLU A 256 15.12 0.57 27.76
N HIS A 257 16.36 0.53 28.23
CA HIS A 257 16.83 -0.42 29.25
C HIS A 257 16.14 -0.21 30.59
N GLU A 258 16.12 1.04 31.05
CA GLU A 258 15.61 1.43 32.36
C GLU A 258 14.09 1.29 32.38
N SER A 259 13.42 1.58 31.26
CA SER A 259 11.99 1.30 31.07
C SER A 259 11.68 -0.20 31.17
N ALA A 260 12.50 -1.07 30.55
CA ALA A 260 12.31 -2.52 30.63
C ALA A 260 12.53 -3.07 32.06
N LEU A 261 13.51 -2.52 32.80
CA LEU A 261 13.71 -2.84 34.22
C LEU A 261 12.51 -2.39 35.06
N LEU A 262 11.97 -1.21 34.81
CA LEU A 262 10.76 -0.70 35.48
C LEU A 262 9.54 -1.58 35.20
N GLU A 263 9.35 -2.05 33.96
CA GLU A 263 8.29 -3.00 33.63
C GLU A 263 8.42 -4.33 34.38
N LYS A 264 9.64 -4.85 34.53
CA LYS A 264 9.92 -6.05 35.35
C LYS A 264 9.53 -5.83 36.81
N VAL A 265 9.88 -4.67 37.39
CA VAL A 265 9.44 -4.28 38.74
C VAL A 265 7.92 -4.26 38.84
N HIS A 266 7.21 -3.62 37.90
CA HIS A 266 5.75 -3.57 37.91
C HIS A 266 5.10 -4.94 37.70
N SER A 267 5.70 -5.81 36.90
CA SER A 267 5.22 -7.19 36.69
C SER A 267 5.33 -8.00 37.98
N LYS A 268 6.50 -8.00 38.62
CA LYS A 268 6.73 -8.68 39.91
C LYS A 268 5.87 -8.09 41.03
N ALA A 269 5.70 -6.77 41.07
CA ALA A 269 4.82 -6.11 42.04
C ALA A 269 3.35 -6.49 41.85
N ARG A 270 2.88 -6.63 40.61
CA ARG A 270 1.54 -7.14 40.30
C ARG A 270 1.37 -8.60 40.71
N ALA A 271 2.39 -9.44 40.54
CA ALA A 271 2.37 -10.84 40.97
C ALA A 271 2.18 -10.94 42.49
N VAL A 272 2.99 -10.20 43.26
CA VAL A 272 2.87 -10.11 44.73
C VAL A 272 1.49 -9.56 45.13
N SER A 273 1.01 -8.49 44.47
CA SER A 273 -0.31 -7.92 44.77
C SER A 273 -1.46 -8.88 44.46
N LYS A 274 -1.37 -9.65 43.38
CA LYS A 274 -2.37 -10.66 43.00
C LYS A 274 -2.38 -11.83 44.00
N GLN A 275 -1.22 -12.28 44.47
CA GLN A 275 -1.12 -13.30 45.53
C GLN A 275 -1.71 -12.79 46.85
N LEU A 276 -1.40 -11.56 47.26
CA LEU A 276 -2.00 -10.92 48.43
C LEU A 276 -3.52 -10.76 48.32
N GLN A 277 -4.04 -10.38 47.15
CA GLN A 277 -5.48 -10.30 46.89
C GLN A 277 -6.16 -11.69 46.89
N ASN A 278 -5.51 -12.70 46.32
CA ASN A 278 -6.00 -14.08 46.38
C ASN A 278 -6.02 -14.59 47.82
N ARG A 279 -5.04 -14.23 48.65
CA ARG A 279 -5.00 -14.54 50.09
C ARG A 279 -6.07 -13.81 50.88
N ALA A 280 -6.35 -12.55 50.54
CA ALA A 280 -7.45 -11.78 51.13
C ALA A 280 -8.83 -12.38 50.77
N LYS A 281 -8.99 -12.93 49.56
CA LYS A 281 -10.19 -13.68 49.14
C LYS A 281 -10.26 -15.09 49.75
N ALA A 282 -9.11 -15.74 49.97
CA ALA A 282 -8.99 -17.05 50.60
C ALA A 282 -9.09 -17.01 52.14
N ARG A 283 -9.11 -15.81 52.75
CA ARG A 283 -9.17 -15.58 54.21
C ARG A 283 -10.47 -16.04 54.91
N ASN A 284 -11.35 -16.76 54.19
CA ASN A 284 -12.40 -17.60 54.79
C ASN A 284 -11.90 -19.02 55.15
N ASN A 285 -10.68 -19.40 54.78
CA ASN A 285 -10.03 -20.63 55.22
C ASN A 285 -8.59 -20.34 55.63
N HIS A 286 -8.18 -20.86 56.79
CA HIS A 286 -6.90 -20.58 57.42
C HIS A 286 -5.70 -20.95 56.54
N GLY A 287 -4.77 -20.02 56.31
CA GLY A 287 -3.53 -20.29 55.59
C GLY A 287 -2.39 -19.35 56.01
N SER A 288 -1.30 -19.94 56.51
CA SER A 288 -0.01 -19.29 56.78
C SER A 288 0.66 -18.82 55.47
N ALA A 289 1.65 -17.92 55.58
CA ALA A 289 2.50 -17.52 54.45
C ALA A 289 3.15 -18.77 53.84
N SER A 290 3.12 -18.88 52.51
CA SER A 290 3.72 -20.00 51.78
C SER A 290 5.14 -19.61 51.30
N ASP A 291 6.03 -20.60 51.12
CA ASP A 291 7.38 -20.37 50.56
C ASP A 291 7.35 -19.65 49.18
N GLU A 292 6.23 -19.73 48.46
CA GLU A 292 6.01 -19.01 47.21
C GLU A 292 5.83 -17.49 47.39
N ASP A 293 5.31 -17.05 48.55
CA ASP A 293 5.10 -15.63 48.87
C ASP A 293 6.45 -14.95 49.20
N ASP A 294 7.30 -15.64 49.97
CA ASP A 294 8.64 -15.17 50.32
C ASP A 294 9.51 -15.06 49.06
N LYS A 295 9.41 -16.04 48.16
CA LYS A 295 10.09 -16.01 46.87
C LYS A 295 9.61 -14.88 45.96
N ALA A 296 8.31 -14.60 45.91
CA ALA A 296 7.76 -13.51 45.10
C ALA A 296 8.15 -12.13 45.64
N ALA A 297 8.22 -11.98 46.97
CA ALA A 297 8.70 -10.77 47.62
C ALA A 297 10.21 -10.55 47.39
N GLU A 298 11.01 -11.62 47.47
CA GLU A 298 12.44 -11.58 47.18
C GLU A 298 12.72 -11.23 45.71
N ASP A 299 12.00 -11.84 44.76
CA ASP A 299 12.06 -11.51 43.34
C ASP A 299 11.72 -10.03 43.06
N LEU A 300 10.76 -9.47 43.79
CA LEU A 300 10.40 -8.05 43.69
C LEU A 300 11.51 -7.16 44.24
N ALA A 301 12.13 -7.50 45.37
CA ALA A 301 13.24 -6.74 45.94
C ALA A 301 14.43 -6.73 44.96
N LYS A 302 14.82 -7.90 44.44
CA LYS A 302 15.87 -8.03 43.40
C LYS A 302 15.56 -7.20 42.16
N ALA A 303 14.30 -7.20 41.69
CA ALA A 303 13.90 -6.38 40.55
C ALA A 303 14.01 -4.86 40.85
N LYS A 304 13.66 -4.42 42.07
CA LYS A 304 13.78 -3.01 42.48
C LYS A 304 15.24 -2.56 42.56
N ASP A 305 16.10 -3.40 43.13
CA ASP A 305 17.53 -3.10 43.25
C ASP A 305 18.19 -3.03 41.87
N ALA A 306 17.84 -3.96 40.96
CA ALA A 306 18.29 -3.92 39.58
C ALA A 306 17.82 -2.65 38.84
N PHE A 307 16.58 -2.21 39.09
CA PHE A 307 16.07 -0.95 38.52
C PHE A 307 16.81 0.28 39.07
N LEU A 308 17.05 0.34 40.38
CA LEU A 308 17.78 1.45 40.99
C LEU A 308 19.22 1.55 40.48
N ASP A 309 19.90 0.42 40.33
CA ASP A 309 21.26 0.37 39.78
C ASP A 309 21.29 0.78 38.30
N GLY A 310 20.36 0.26 37.49
CA GLY A 310 20.22 0.66 36.08
C GLY A 310 19.87 2.14 35.92
N PHE A 311 18.95 2.67 36.73
CA PHE A 311 18.58 4.08 36.70
C PHE A 311 19.72 4.99 37.15
N LYS A 312 20.46 4.62 38.18
CA LYS A 312 21.63 5.37 38.63
C LYS A 312 22.68 5.45 37.52
N LYS A 313 22.98 4.33 36.87
CA LYS A 313 23.89 4.28 35.71
C LYS A 313 23.41 5.12 34.54
N TYR A 314 22.11 5.12 34.27
CA TYR A 314 21.53 5.99 33.25
C TYR A 314 21.77 7.47 33.53
N VAL A 315 21.53 7.90 34.78
CA VAL A 315 21.79 9.29 35.20
C VAL A 315 23.29 9.62 35.13
N ASP A 316 24.15 8.70 35.57
CA ASP A 316 25.60 8.87 35.55
C ASP A 316 26.16 8.93 34.11
N HIS A 317 25.52 8.25 33.15
CA HIS A 317 25.89 8.25 31.72
C HIS A 317 25.11 9.24 30.86
N MET A 318 24.29 10.12 31.45
CA MET A 318 23.49 11.14 30.74
C MET A 318 24.36 12.30 30.19
N GLU A 319 25.58 12.00 29.76
CA GLU A 319 26.62 12.95 29.32
C GLU A 319 26.37 13.53 27.92
N LEU A 320 25.47 12.94 27.14
CA LEU A 320 25.04 13.46 25.83
C LEU A 320 23.55 13.83 25.93
N GLY A 321 23.19 15.07 25.64
CA GLY A 321 21.82 15.62 25.70
C GLY A 321 20.78 14.99 24.77
N SER A 322 20.92 13.72 24.41
CA SER A 322 20.05 12.96 23.50
C SER A 322 18.61 12.83 24.01
N ALA A 323 18.37 12.79 25.32
CA ALA A 323 17.02 12.78 25.89
C ALA A 323 16.28 14.11 25.63
N LEU A 324 17.00 15.24 25.65
CA LEU A 324 16.47 16.53 25.26
C LEU A 324 16.25 16.61 23.75
N GLU A 325 17.19 16.08 22.95
CA GLU A 325 17.03 15.99 21.49
C GLU A 325 15.84 15.12 21.07
N ASP A 326 15.58 14.01 21.75
CA ASP A 326 14.39 13.17 21.54
C ASP A 326 13.11 13.91 21.92
N LEU A 327 13.09 14.66 23.03
CA LEU A 327 11.95 15.50 23.42
C LEU A 327 11.69 16.59 22.36
N LEU A 328 12.76 17.23 21.85
CA LEU A 328 12.69 18.23 20.78
C LEU A 328 12.21 17.62 19.46
N LYS A 329 12.62 16.38 19.15
CA LYS A 329 12.23 15.66 17.93
C LYS A 329 10.75 15.28 17.90
N TYR A 330 10.17 14.97 19.05
CA TYR A 330 8.77 14.50 19.16
C TYR A 330 7.78 15.55 19.72
N ASP A 331 8.19 16.82 19.82
CA ASP A 331 7.41 17.99 20.28
C ASP A 331 6.92 17.88 21.74
N SER A 332 6.03 16.94 22.04
CA SER A 332 5.49 16.71 23.39
C SER A 332 4.95 15.29 23.60
N PHE A 333 4.86 14.87 24.87
CA PHE A 333 4.25 13.60 25.25
C PHE A 333 2.78 13.49 24.79
N ASP A 334 2.02 14.58 24.82
CA ASP A 334 0.62 14.61 24.41
C ASP A 334 0.45 14.43 22.89
N SER A 335 1.30 15.08 22.09
CA SER A 335 1.36 14.89 20.64
C SER A 335 1.67 13.43 20.30
N LEU A 336 2.70 12.86 20.94
CA LEU A 336 3.09 11.46 20.74
C LEU A 336 2.00 10.48 21.17
N SER A 337 1.33 10.74 22.29
CA SER A 337 0.22 9.92 22.78
C SER A 337 -0.97 9.96 21.83
N THR A 338 -1.29 11.12 21.26
CA THR A 338 -2.36 11.26 20.27
C THR A 338 -2.03 10.51 18.98
N VAL A 339 -0.81 10.66 18.46
CA VAL A 339 -0.34 9.92 17.28
C VAL A 339 -0.38 8.41 17.54
N LYS A 340 0.04 7.97 18.73
CA LYS A 340 -0.03 6.55 19.11
C LYS A 340 -1.46 6.03 19.13
N GLN A 341 -2.42 6.77 19.67
CA GLN A 341 -3.82 6.39 19.67
C GLN A 341 -4.37 6.18 18.25
N ILE A 342 -3.97 7.03 17.29
CA ILE A 342 -4.36 6.91 15.88
C ILE A 342 -3.77 5.63 15.27
N ILE A 343 -2.47 5.39 15.48
CA ILE A 343 -1.81 4.18 14.97
C ILE A 343 -2.44 2.91 15.58
N ASP A 344 -2.74 2.91 16.88
CA ASP A 344 -3.40 1.80 17.57
C ASP A 344 -4.80 1.53 17.02
N THR A 345 -5.57 2.60 16.77
CA THR A 345 -6.91 2.46 16.19
C THR A 345 -6.85 1.81 14.81
N LEU A 346 -5.86 2.20 13.98
CA LEU A 346 -5.65 1.59 12.68
C LEU A 346 -5.18 0.12 12.79
N ALA A 347 -4.24 -0.17 13.68
CA ALA A 347 -3.71 -1.53 13.87
C ALA A 347 -4.76 -2.50 14.43
N ASN A 348 -5.60 -2.04 15.36
CA ASN A 348 -6.69 -2.81 15.96
C ASN A 348 -7.91 -2.98 15.03
N SER A 349 -7.83 -2.50 13.78
CA SER A 349 -8.88 -2.71 12.78
C SER A 349 -8.90 -4.15 12.22
N ASP A 350 -7.86 -4.95 12.49
CA ASP A 350 -7.66 -6.32 12.00
C ASP A 350 -7.66 -6.49 10.46
N ILE A 351 -7.55 -5.38 9.71
CA ILE A 351 -7.57 -5.38 8.24
C ILE A 351 -6.15 -5.26 7.64
N PHE A 352 -5.24 -4.64 8.38
CA PHE A 352 -3.85 -4.44 7.97
C PHE A 352 -2.99 -5.55 8.54
N LYS A 353 -2.89 -6.64 7.80
CA LYS A 353 -2.07 -7.80 8.13
C LYS A 353 -0.81 -7.81 7.29
N ASP A 354 0.24 -8.37 7.87
CA ASP A 354 1.58 -8.40 7.27
C ASP A 354 1.69 -9.46 6.14
N THR A 355 0.67 -10.31 5.98
CA THR A 355 0.65 -11.32 4.92
C THR A 355 -0.01 -10.76 3.66
N PRO A 356 0.72 -10.65 2.54
CA PRO A 356 0.15 -10.13 1.30
C PRO A 356 -0.91 -11.09 0.73
N PRO A 357 -1.95 -10.57 0.06
CA PRO A 357 -2.97 -11.39 -0.57
C PRO A 357 -2.39 -12.24 -1.70
N ARG A 358 -2.76 -13.53 -1.72
CA ARG A 358 -2.29 -14.51 -2.70
C ARG A 358 -3.30 -14.68 -3.83
N PHE A 359 -3.29 -13.77 -4.80
CA PHE A 359 -4.07 -13.93 -6.01
C PHE A 359 -3.41 -14.91 -6.98
N ASP A 360 -4.21 -15.66 -7.73
CA ASP A 360 -3.73 -16.47 -8.85
C ASP A 360 -3.29 -15.54 -10.00
N PRO A 361 -2.01 -15.53 -10.39
CA PRO A 361 -1.51 -14.69 -11.48
C PRO A 361 -2.07 -15.07 -12.86
N SER A 362 -2.53 -16.32 -13.04
CA SER A 362 -3.03 -16.83 -14.33
C SER A 362 -4.41 -16.29 -14.70
N LYS A 363 -5.23 -16.00 -13.67
CA LYS A 363 -6.53 -15.35 -13.80
C LYS A 363 -6.32 -13.93 -14.31
N GLN A 364 -7.29 -13.33 -15.01
CA GLN A 364 -7.20 -11.92 -15.44
C GLN A 364 -7.84 -10.97 -14.44
N VAL A 365 -8.85 -11.44 -13.70
CA VAL A 365 -9.60 -10.64 -12.74
C VAL A 365 -9.14 -10.97 -11.32
N TRP A 366 -8.68 -9.96 -10.59
CA TRP A 366 -8.45 -10.00 -9.15
C TRP A 366 -9.59 -9.27 -8.45
N ARG A 367 -10.45 -10.01 -7.75
CA ARG A 367 -11.60 -9.47 -7.02
C ARG A 367 -11.26 -9.35 -5.55
N TYR A 368 -11.29 -8.11 -5.07
CA TYR A 368 -11.13 -7.74 -3.67
C TYR A 368 -12.53 -7.63 -3.07
N LYS A 369 -12.98 -8.66 -2.35
CA LYS A 369 -14.27 -8.64 -1.66
C LYS A 369 -14.08 -8.03 -0.28
N ILE A 370 -14.68 -6.86 -0.05
CA ILE A 370 -14.41 -6.00 1.11
C ILE A 370 -15.67 -5.60 1.89
N ASP A 371 -16.81 -6.20 1.57
CA ASP A 371 -18.14 -6.00 2.17
C ASP A 371 -18.17 -6.25 3.70
N ALA A 372 -17.31 -7.13 4.21
CA ALA A 372 -17.20 -7.42 5.64
C ALA A 372 -16.46 -6.34 6.46
N ILE A 373 -15.91 -5.31 5.81
CA ILE A 373 -15.09 -4.27 6.43
C ILE A 373 -15.89 -2.97 6.60
N LYS A 374 -15.69 -2.25 7.71
CA LYS A 374 -16.29 -0.92 7.89
C LYS A 374 -15.80 0.06 6.83
N PHE A 375 -16.69 0.93 6.38
CA PHE A 375 -16.45 1.84 5.26
C PHE A 375 -15.15 2.67 5.37
N GLU A 376 -14.84 3.18 6.56
CA GLU A 376 -13.64 3.98 6.80
C GLU A 376 -12.34 3.21 6.49
N TYR A 377 -12.32 1.92 6.83
CA TYR A 377 -11.18 1.06 6.56
C TYR A 377 -11.19 0.47 5.15
N GLN A 378 -12.38 0.26 4.55
CA GLN A 378 -12.49 -0.08 3.13
C GLN A 378 -11.79 0.99 2.29
N LYS A 379 -12.07 2.27 2.56
CA LYS A 379 -11.48 3.39 1.85
C LYS A 379 -9.97 3.46 2.04
N PHE A 380 -9.49 3.39 3.28
CA PHE A 380 -8.05 3.39 3.55
C PHE A 380 -7.33 2.23 2.83
N MET A 381 -7.87 1.01 2.93
CA MET A 381 -7.29 -0.17 2.29
C MET A 381 -7.28 -0.03 0.76
N MET A 382 -8.37 0.49 0.18
CA MET A 382 -8.45 0.75 -1.24
C MET A 382 -7.39 1.79 -1.66
N ASP A 383 -7.25 2.90 -0.94
CA ASP A 383 -6.26 3.93 -1.26
C ASP A 383 -4.83 3.38 -1.26
N VAL A 384 -4.48 2.58 -0.24
CA VAL A 384 -3.18 1.89 -0.18
C VAL A 384 -2.99 1.01 -1.42
N ARG A 385 -4.01 0.20 -1.77
CA ARG A 385 -3.90 -0.71 -2.90
C ARG A 385 -3.86 0.00 -4.25
N LEU A 386 -4.62 1.08 -4.43
CA LEU A 386 -4.61 1.90 -5.64
C LEU A 386 -3.25 2.56 -5.86
N ARG A 387 -2.59 3.02 -4.78
CA ARG A 387 -1.21 3.52 -4.85
C ARG A 387 -0.24 2.44 -5.31
N GLU A 388 -0.31 1.24 -4.72
CA GLU A 388 0.55 0.12 -5.13
C GLU A 388 0.38 -0.24 -6.61
N ILE A 389 -0.86 -0.31 -7.10
CA ILE A 389 -1.17 -0.59 -8.51
C ILE A 389 -0.60 0.52 -9.41
N PHE A 390 -0.82 1.78 -9.04
CA PHE A 390 -0.35 2.91 -9.85
C PHE A 390 1.18 3.00 -9.89
N ASP A 391 1.84 2.77 -8.77
CA ASP A 391 3.30 2.77 -8.67
C ASP A 391 3.92 1.61 -9.46
N HIS A 392 3.30 0.43 -9.42
CA HIS A 392 3.69 -0.68 -10.28
C HIS A 392 3.53 -0.34 -11.76
N ALA A 393 2.42 0.30 -12.15
CA ALA A 393 2.23 0.76 -13.53
C ALA A 393 3.28 1.78 -13.98
N LYS A 394 3.74 2.67 -13.08
CA LYS A 394 4.86 3.60 -13.36
C LYS A 394 6.18 2.86 -13.56
N GLN A 395 6.49 1.88 -12.71
CA GLN A 395 7.71 1.07 -12.82
C GLN A 395 7.78 0.31 -14.13
N LEU A 396 6.63 -0.16 -14.64
CA LEU A 396 6.54 -0.80 -15.95
C LEU A 396 6.70 0.16 -17.14
N GLY A 397 6.82 1.47 -16.89
CA GLY A 397 7.03 2.49 -17.92
C GLY A 397 5.78 2.87 -18.71
N GLU A 398 5.92 3.86 -19.59
CA GLU A 398 4.83 4.36 -20.44
C GLU A 398 4.46 3.36 -21.54
N THR A 399 3.18 3.30 -21.91
CA THR A 399 2.67 2.41 -22.94
C THR A 399 1.44 3.02 -23.62
N PRO A 400 1.27 2.84 -24.95
CA PRO A 400 0.04 3.23 -25.64
C PRO A 400 -1.10 2.22 -25.43
N TYR A 401 -0.81 1.04 -24.88
CA TYR A 401 -1.79 -0.04 -24.71
C TYR A 401 -2.35 -0.08 -23.30
N LEU A 402 -3.64 -0.42 -23.18
CA LEU A 402 -4.27 -0.75 -21.92
C LEU A 402 -3.68 -2.04 -21.34
N ARG A 403 -3.14 -1.97 -20.13
CA ARG A 403 -2.55 -3.10 -19.39
C ARG A 403 -3.43 -3.51 -18.21
N GLU A 404 -3.92 -2.53 -17.47
CA GLU A 404 -4.62 -2.75 -16.20
C GLU A 404 -5.85 -1.86 -16.09
N VAL A 405 -6.89 -2.38 -15.46
CA VAL A 405 -8.16 -1.69 -15.22
C VAL A 405 -8.54 -1.84 -13.76
N ILE A 406 -8.64 -0.71 -13.05
CA ILE A 406 -9.25 -0.64 -11.72
C ILE A 406 -10.76 -0.48 -11.89
N VAL A 407 -11.55 -1.31 -11.23
CA VAL A 407 -13.01 -1.25 -11.22
C VAL A 407 -13.47 -1.06 -9.77
N ILE A 408 -14.21 0.01 -9.52
CA ILE A 408 -14.72 0.35 -8.18
C ILE A 408 -16.24 0.45 -8.25
N ASP A 409 -16.91 -0.45 -7.55
CA ASP A 409 -18.37 -0.36 -7.35
C ASP A 409 -18.71 0.66 -6.27
N GLU A 410 -19.83 1.37 -6.46
CA GLU A 410 -20.20 2.56 -5.68
C GLU A 410 -19.00 3.50 -5.40
N GLY A 411 -18.18 3.71 -6.43
CA GLY A 411 -16.90 4.40 -6.34
C GLY A 411 -17.00 5.84 -5.86
N ALA A 412 -18.17 6.47 -6.03
CA ALA A 412 -18.40 7.84 -5.59
C ALA A 412 -18.21 8.04 -4.08
N ASN A 413 -18.51 7.02 -3.26
CA ASN A 413 -18.32 7.10 -1.82
C ASN A 413 -16.83 7.24 -1.45
N PHE A 414 -15.94 6.76 -2.31
CA PHE A 414 -14.50 6.74 -2.05
C PHE A 414 -13.74 7.93 -2.64
N VAL A 415 -14.39 8.76 -3.46
CA VAL A 415 -13.74 9.90 -4.10
C VAL A 415 -13.70 11.09 -3.15
N GLU A 416 -12.49 11.58 -2.85
CA GLU A 416 -12.31 12.89 -2.22
C GLU A 416 -12.16 14.01 -3.24
N LYS A 417 -12.51 15.23 -2.83
CA LYS A 417 -12.35 16.44 -3.66
C LYS A 417 -10.89 16.87 -3.82
N ASP A 418 -10.03 16.45 -2.91
CA ASP A 418 -8.62 16.80 -2.91
C ASP A 418 -7.91 16.24 -4.16
N SER A 419 -7.18 17.10 -4.88
CA SER A 419 -6.45 16.70 -6.09
C SER A 419 -5.32 15.69 -5.84
N GLU A 420 -4.79 15.63 -4.61
CA GLU A 420 -3.78 14.66 -4.19
C GLU A 420 -4.37 13.29 -3.82
N HIS A 421 -5.71 13.19 -3.73
CA HIS A 421 -6.36 11.91 -3.53
C HIS A 421 -6.04 10.95 -4.69
N ILE A 422 -5.68 9.70 -4.36
CA ILE A 422 -5.09 8.77 -5.33
C ILE A 422 -5.99 8.53 -6.55
N ILE A 423 -7.31 8.51 -6.37
CA ILE A 423 -8.27 8.38 -7.47
C ILE A 423 -8.13 9.53 -8.48
N ASN A 424 -8.01 10.78 -8.00
CA ASN A 424 -7.89 11.96 -8.85
C ASN A 424 -6.53 11.97 -9.57
N VAL A 425 -5.47 11.57 -8.86
CA VAL A 425 -4.14 11.40 -9.46
C VAL A 425 -4.17 10.36 -10.58
N ILE A 426 -4.80 9.20 -10.36
CA ILE A 426 -4.95 8.15 -11.38
C ILE A 426 -5.74 8.67 -12.58
N ALA A 427 -6.88 9.32 -12.37
CA ALA A 427 -7.73 9.82 -13.45
C ALA A 427 -7.02 10.82 -14.38
N VAL A 428 -6.02 11.53 -13.87
CA VAL A 428 -5.23 12.51 -14.65
C VAL A 428 -3.97 11.89 -15.25
N GLN A 429 -3.24 11.08 -14.48
CA GLN A 429 -1.87 10.68 -14.83
C GLN A 429 -1.76 9.23 -15.34
N ALA A 430 -2.69 8.34 -15.00
CA ALA A 430 -2.53 6.90 -15.22
C ALA A 430 -2.64 6.46 -16.69
N ARG A 431 -3.33 7.24 -17.53
CA ARG A 431 -3.52 6.96 -18.96
C ARG A 431 -2.21 6.58 -19.67
N LYS A 432 -1.14 7.34 -19.46
CA LYS A 432 0.14 7.13 -20.17
C LYS A 432 0.89 5.86 -19.74
N TYR A 433 0.49 5.27 -18.61
CA TYR A 433 1.02 4.01 -18.10
C TYR A 433 0.07 2.82 -18.40
N GLY A 434 -0.93 3.00 -19.26
CA GLY A 434 -1.86 1.93 -19.62
C GLY A 434 -2.74 1.46 -18.45
N LEU A 435 -3.00 2.33 -17.47
CA LEU A 435 -3.87 2.05 -16.33
C LEU A 435 -5.17 2.84 -16.46
N ALA A 436 -6.30 2.12 -16.45
CA ALA A 436 -7.64 2.70 -16.48
C ALA A 436 -8.30 2.63 -15.10
N ILE A 437 -9.30 3.48 -14.89
CA ILE A 437 -10.19 3.42 -13.73
C ILE A 437 -11.63 3.52 -14.20
N TRP A 438 -12.45 2.58 -13.75
CA TRP A 438 -13.86 2.46 -14.06
C TRP A 438 -14.67 2.58 -12.78
N PHE A 439 -15.63 3.49 -12.79
CA PHE A 439 -16.50 3.77 -11.67
C PHE A 439 -17.91 3.28 -11.93
N ALA A 440 -18.56 2.76 -10.90
CA ALA A 440 -20.01 2.66 -10.86
C ALA A 440 -20.58 3.55 -9.74
N SER A 441 -21.70 4.23 -9.98
CA SER A 441 -22.45 4.94 -8.94
C SER A 441 -23.93 5.01 -9.25
N GLN A 442 -24.72 5.39 -8.24
CA GLN A 442 -26.15 5.63 -8.39
C GLN A 442 -26.48 6.87 -9.20
N SER A 443 -25.72 7.95 -9.00
CA SER A 443 -25.96 9.24 -9.65
C SER A 443 -24.66 9.85 -10.15
N PRO A 444 -24.68 10.60 -11.28
CA PRO A 444 -23.47 11.27 -11.75
C PRO A 444 -23.11 12.47 -10.87
N THR A 445 -24.09 12.99 -10.11
CA THR A 445 -23.94 14.14 -9.21
C THR A 445 -23.05 13.87 -8.00
N GLN A 446 -22.74 12.60 -7.74
CA GLN A 446 -21.88 12.21 -6.61
C GLN A 446 -20.39 12.40 -6.93
N TYR A 447 -20.03 12.61 -8.20
CA TYR A 447 -18.65 12.84 -8.61
C TYR A 447 -18.33 14.33 -8.75
N PRO A 448 -17.10 14.76 -8.38
CA PRO A 448 -16.59 16.08 -8.72
C PRO A 448 -16.50 16.30 -10.24
N ASP A 449 -16.75 17.53 -10.69
CA ASP A 449 -16.72 17.90 -12.12
C ASP A 449 -15.35 17.64 -12.78
N SER A 450 -14.27 17.81 -12.01
CA SER A 450 -12.89 17.52 -12.45
C SER A 450 -12.72 16.04 -12.82
N LEU A 451 -13.27 15.14 -12.02
CA LEU A 451 -13.23 13.70 -12.27
C LEU A 451 -14.12 13.33 -13.46
N LEU A 452 -15.35 13.85 -13.53
CA LEU A 452 -16.27 13.63 -14.66
C LEU A 452 -15.69 14.09 -16.00
N THR A 453 -14.94 15.20 -15.98
CA THR A 453 -14.27 15.72 -17.17
C THR A 453 -13.14 14.79 -17.62
N SER A 454 -12.45 14.14 -16.68
CA SER A 454 -11.39 13.18 -16.97
C SER A 454 -11.92 11.86 -17.53
N MET A 455 -13.17 11.48 -17.26
CA MET A 455 -13.78 10.27 -17.83
C MET A 455 -14.11 10.44 -19.32
N ALA A 456 -13.46 9.66 -20.19
CA ALA A 456 -13.72 9.65 -21.63
C ALA A 456 -15.02 8.94 -22.00
N THR A 457 -15.35 7.86 -21.31
CA THR A 457 -16.57 7.10 -21.56
C THR A 457 -17.55 7.26 -20.40
N LYS A 458 -18.79 7.63 -20.70
CA LYS A 458 -19.88 7.76 -19.72
C LYS A 458 -21.06 6.92 -20.18
N VAL A 459 -21.54 6.04 -19.30
CA VAL A 459 -22.66 5.13 -19.57
C VAL A 459 -23.74 5.40 -18.54
N ILE A 460 -24.98 5.61 -18.99
CA ILE A 460 -26.13 5.83 -18.10
C ILE A 460 -27.19 4.77 -18.39
N LEU A 461 -27.53 3.98 -17.37
CA LEU A 461 -28.43 2.82 -17.41
C LEU A 461 -29.87 3.13 -16.98
N GLY A 462 -30.09 4.34 -16.45
CA GLY A 462 -31.36 4.79 -15.89
C GLY A 462 -31.16 5.27 -14.47
N VAL A 463 -31.55 6.52 -14.21
CA VAL A 463 -31.39 7.21 -12.92
C VAL A 463 -32.77 7.63 -12.44
N ASP A 464 -32.99 7.67 -11.13
CA ASP A 464 -34.23 8.19 -10.57
C ASP A 464 -34.53 9.62 -11.09
N PRO A 465 -35.78 9.93 -11.48
CA PRO A 465 -36.18 11.24 -12.01
C PRO A 465 -35.78 12.44 -11.14
N ASN A 466 -35.68 12.28 -9.82
CA ASN A 466 -35.27 13.35 -8.91
C ASN A 466 -33.85 13.85 -9.19
N PHE A 467 -32.97 13.00 -9.72
CA PHE A 467 -31.59 13.38 -10.06
C PHE A 467 -31.45 13.89 -11.50
N TRP A 468 -32.49 13.82 -12.33
CA TRP A 468 -32.41 14.23 -13.74
C TRP A 468 -32.00 15.69 -13.93
N PRO A 469 -32.56 16.69 -13.21
CA PRO A 469 -32.21 18.09 -13.46
C PRO A 469 -30.72 18.38 -13.24
N ALA A 470 -30.13 17.79 -12.19
CA ALA A 470 -28.72 17.93 -11.89
C ALA A 470 -27.85 17.19 -12.91
N ALA A 471 -28.20 15.95 -13.26
CA ALA A 471 -27.49 15.17 -14.27
C ALA A 471 -27.52 15.83 -15.66
N GLN A 472 -28.68 16.36 -16.07
CA GLN A 472 -28.87 17.09 -17.34
C GLN A 472 -27.97 18.32 -17.41
N ARG A 473 -27.89 19.09 -16.31
CA ARG A 473 -27.04 20.28 -16.24
C ARG A 473 -25.55 19.92 -16.28
N GLN A 474 -25.13 18.95 -15.45
CA GLN A 474 -23.72 18.59 -15.28
C GLN A 474 -23.15 17.88 -16.51
N LEU A 475 -23.94 17.01 -17.15
CA LEU A 475 -23.52 16.19 -18.29
C LEU A 475 -24.03 16.71 -19.64
N ARG A 476 -24.80 17.81 -19.65
CA ARG A 476 -25.42 18.41 -20.84
C ARG A 476 -26.25 17.40 -21.64
N ILE A 477 -27.12 16.67 -20.94
CA ILE A 477 -28.00 15.67 -21.54
C ILE A 477 -29.36 16.31 -21.83
N GLU A 478 -29.88 16.08 -23.03
CA GLU A 478 -31.21 16.53 -23.42
C GLU A 478 -32.30 15.79 -22.62
N PRO A 479 -33.37 16.48 -22.17
CA PRO A 479 -34.42 15.85 -21.37
C PRO A 479 -35.07 14.62 -22.00
N GLU A 480 -35.34 14.67 -23.30
CA GLU A 480 -35.91 13.56 -24.08
C GLU A 480 -34.98 12.34 -24.19
N THR A 481 -33.68 12.55 -24.03
CA THR A 481 -32.70 11.47 -24.04
C THR A 481 -32.69 10.73 -22.72
N MET A 482 -32.89 11.44 -21.60
CA MET A 482 -32.97 10.82 -20.27
C MET A 482 -34.28 10.03 -20.08
N SER A 483 -35.43 10.59 -20.50
CA SER A 483 -36.74 9.94 -20.36
C SER A 483 -36.91 8.69 -21.24
N TRP A 484 -36.06 8.54 -22.25
CA TRP A 484 -36.05 7.36 -23.12
C TRP A 484 -35.49 6.11 -22.45
N ILE A 485 -34.65 6.26 -21.42
CA ILE A 485 -33.94 5.14 -20.81
C ILE A 485 -34.90 4.25 -20.02
N ARG A 486 -34.99 2.99 -20.44
CA ARG A 486 -35.64 1.90 -19.72
C ARG A 486 -34.59 1.01 -19.04
N PRO A 487 -34.63 0.89 -17.70
CA PRO A 487 -33.69 0.06 -16.95
C PRO A 487 -33.59 -1.36 -17.51
N ARG A 488 -32.37 -1.91 -17.57
CA ARG A 488 -32.02 -3.24 -18.11
C ARG A 488 -32.30 -3.48 -19.60
N GLU A 489 -32.94 -2.55 -20.31
CA GLU A 489 -33.26 -2.70 -21.74
C GLU A 489 -32.45 -1.79 -22.63
N SER A 490 -32.19 -0.58 -22.15
CA SER A 490 -31.59 0.49 -22.92
C SER A 490 -30.67 1.32 -22.05
N LEU A 491 -29.73 1.98 -22.69
CA LEU A 491 -28.74 2.82 -22.04
C LEU A 491 -28.33 3.93 -23.00
N ILE A 492 -27.70 4.98 -22.47
CA ILE A 492 -27.06 6.00 -23.30
C ILE A 492 -25.56 6.01 -23.04
N VAL A 493 -24.79 6.21 -24.12
CA VAL A 493 -23.32 6.25 -24.05
C VAL A 493 -22.82 7.56 -24.64
N ASN A 494 -21.93 8.22 -23.91
CA ASN A 494 -21.10 9.31 -24.41
C ASN A 494 -19.65 8.86 -24.45
N ARG A 495 -18.96 9.14 -25.57
CA ARG A 495 -17.56 8.77 -25.80
C ARG A 495 -16.81 10.00 -26.27
N LYS A 496 -15.70 10.32 -25.60
CA LYS A 496 -14.75 11.33 -26.04
C LYS A 496 -13.76 10.69 -27.02
N LEU A 497 -14.01 10.82 -28.32
CA LEU A 497 -13.15 10.28 -29.36
C LEU A 497 -12.02 11.26 -29.70
N GLN A 498 -10.85 10.71 -30.05
CA GLN A 498 -9.71 11.50 -30.51
C GLN A 498 -10.07 12.24 -31.82
N GLY A 499 -9.70 13.52 -31.91
CA GLY A 499 -9.94 14.34 -33.09
C GLY A 499 -11.39 14.85 -33.26
N GLN A 500 -12.30 14.56 -32.32
CA GLN A 500 -13.67 15.09 -32.35
C GLN A 500 -13.89 16.17 -31.28
N SER A 501 -14.49 17.30 -31.69
CA SER A 501 -14.83 18.39 -30.78
C SER A 501 -16.19 18.19 -30.09
N VAL A 502 -17.13 17.52 -30.76
CA VAL A 502 -18.49 17.29 -30.27
C VAL A 502 -18.63 15.88 -29.71
N GLN A 503 -19.17 15.79 -28.50
CA GLN A 503 -19.40 14.52 -27.81
C GLN A 503 -20.89 14.22 -27.82
N LYS A 504 -21.34 13.38 -28.75
CA LYS A 504 -22.76 13.03 -28.88
C LYS A 504 -23.15 11.92 -27.89
N TRP A 505 -24.30 12.09 -27.24
CA TRP A 505 -24.98 11.00 -26.52
C TRP A 505 -25.69 10.09 -27.53
N VAL A 506 -25.37 8.80 -27.48
CA VAL A 506 -25.95 7.78 -28.37
C VAL A 506 -26.93 6.92 -27.57
N LYS A 507 -28.15 6.75 -28.09
CA LYS A 507 -29.19 5.86 -27.55
C LYS A 507 -28.90 4.42 -27.98
N VAL A 508 -28.72 3.52 -27.01
CA VAL A 508 -28.27 2.14 -27.25
C VAL A 508 -29.29 1.15 -26.69
N ILE A 509 -29.66 0.16 -27.50
CA ILE A 509 -30.45 -0.99 -27.07
C ILE A 509 -29.50 -2.12 -26.67
N SER A 510 -29.72 -2.70 -25.49
CA SER A 510 -28.94 -3.81 -24.96
C SER A 510 -28.94 -5.00 -25.95
N PRO A 511 -27.81 -5.70 -26.15
CA PRO A 511 -27.74 -6.88 -27.02
C PRO A 511 -28.82 -7.92 -26.71
N SER A 512 -29.16 -8.11 -25.43
CA SER A 512 -30.15 -9.08 -24.96
C SER A 512 -31.59 -8.81 -25.42
N ARG A 513 -31.88 -7.60 -25.90
CA ARG A 513 -33.22 -7.18 -26.39
C ARG A 513 -33.35 -7.20 -27.90
N VAL A 514 -32.27 -7.46 -28.64
CA VAL A 514 -32.29 -7.45 -30.11
C VAL A 514 -32.49 -8.88 -30.64
N PRO A 515 -33.60 -9.19 -31.33
CA PRO A 515 -33.89 -10.55 -31.81
C PRO A 515 -32.78 -11.09 -32.72
N GLY A 516 -32.28 -12.30 -32.46
CA GLY A 516 -31.23 -12.93 -33.27
C GLY A 516 -29.82 -12.35 -33.09
N ALA A 517 -29.60 -11.41 -32.17
CA ALA A 517 -28.25 -11.12 -31.68
C ALA A 517 -27.81 -12.29 -30.79
N GLN A 518 -26.81 -13.07 -31.21
CA GLN A 518 -26.23 -14.10 -30.35
C GLN A 518 -25.69 -13.42 -29.09
N GLN A 519 -26.11 -13.89 -27.91
CA GLN A 519 -25.29 -13.71 -26.71
C GLN A 519 -23.98 -14.44 -27.02
N HIS A 520 -22.85 -13.75 -27.09
CA HIS A 520 -21.57 -14.44 -27.10
C HIS A 520 -21.51 -15.28 -25.82
N SER A 521 -21.69 -16.60 -25.97
CA SER A 521 -21.44 -17.55 -24.90
C SER A 521 -19.96 -17.43 -24.54
N ALA A 522 -19.66 -17.35 -23.24
CA ALA A 522 -18.31 -17.16 -22.74
C ALA A 522 -17.39 -18.26 -23.31
N PRO A 523 -16.41 -17.92 -24.18
CA PRO A 523 -15.34 -18.83 -24.54
C PRO A 523 -14.24 -18.75 -23.48
N ALA A 524 -13.52 -19.86 -23.31
CA ALA A 524 -12.48 -19.99 -22.30
C ALA A 524 -11.42 -18.87 -22.40
N PRO A 525 -11.05 -18.22 -21.28
CA PRO A 525 -10.04 -17.18 -21.27
C PRO A 525 -8.71 -17.71 -21.79
N ARG A 526 -8.02 -16.91 -22.61
CA ARG A 526 -6.65 -17.23 -23.01
C ARG A 526 -5.77 -17.16 -21.76
N PRO A 527 -4.95 -18.19 -21.48
CA PRO A 527 -4.11 -18.19 -20.28
C PRO A 527 -3.16 -16.99 -20.31
N ALA A 528 -3.06 -16.28 -19.19
CA ALA A 528 -2.07 -15.23 -19.03
C ALA A 528 -0.67 -15.84 -19.19
N ALA A 529 0.20 -15.20 -19.97
CA ALA A 529 1.60 -15.61 -20.07
C ALA A 529 2.24 -15.59 -18.67
N PRO A 530 3.11 -16.56 -18.34
CA PRO A 530 3.71 -16.64 -17.01
C PRO A 530 4.47 -15.35 -16.70
N TYR A 531 4.13 -14.75 -15.56
CA TYR A 531 4.88 -13.66 -14.95
C TYR A 531 6.30 -14.18 -14.71
N GLN A 532 7.30 -13.63 -15.39
CA GLN A 532 8.69 -13.88 -15.03
C GLN A 532 8.90 -13.31 -13.64
N GLN A 533 8.92 -14.18 -12.63
CA GLN A 533 9.51 -13.88 -11.34
C GLN A 533 10.86 -13.24 -11.61
N GLN A 534 11.13 -12.12 -10.94
CA GLN A 534 12.41 -11.44 -10.94
C GLN A 534 13.53 -12.48 -10.87
N ARG A 535 14.16 -12.76 -12.01
CA ARG A 535 15.46 -13.42 -11.99
C ARG A 535 16.38 -12.40 -11.36
N SER A 536 16.96 -12.78 -10.22
CA SER A 536 18.15 -12.16 -9.67
C SER A 536 19.07 -11.79 -10.82
N VAL A 537 19.31 -10.49 -11.01
CA VAL A 537 20.26 -9.99 -12.00
C VAL A 537 21.62 -10.54 -11.58
N ALA A 538 22.12 -11.54 -12.31
CA ALA A 538 23.50 -11.96 -12.19
C ALA A 538 24.40 -10.75 -12.55
N PRO A 539 25.50 -10.52 -11.84
CA PRO A 539 26.36 -9.38 -12.12
C PRO A 539 26.89 -9.49 -13.55
N ALA A 540 26.73 -8.41 -14.32
CA ALA A 540 27.23 -8.31 -15.68
C ALA A 540 28.75 -8.51 -15.68
N GLU A 541 29.20 -9.58 -16.34
CA GLU A 541 30.61 -9.76 -16.68
C GLU A 541 31.06 -8.54 -17.50
N HIS A 542 32.14 -7.90 -17.05
CA HIS A 542 32.84 -6.86 -17.78
C HIS A 542 33.25 -7.36 -19.17
N ARG A 543 32.50 -6.95 -20.20
CA ARG A 543 33.00 -6.92 -21.57
C ARG A 543 33.70 -5.58 -21.80
N ALA A 544 35.01 -5.65 -22.03
CA ALA A 544 35.82 -4.53 -22.47
C ALA A 544 35.26 -3.94 -23.80
N PRO A 545 35.36 -2.61 -24.01
CA PRO A 545 34.87 -1.98 -25.23
C PRO A 545 35.78 -2.30 -26.44
N PRO A 546 35.24 -2.37 -27.66
CA PRO A 546 36.03 -2.59 -28.86
C PRO A 546 36.78 -1.31 -29.25
N SER A 547 38.01 -1.50 -29.72
CA SER A 547 38.89 -0.47 -30.27
C SER A 547 38.26 0.25 -31.46
N ALA A 548 38.11 1.57 -31.36
CA ALA A 548 37.80 2.42 -32.50
C ALA A 548 39.07 2.60 -33.35
N MET A 549 38.96 2.27 -34.63
CA MET A 549 39.85 2.77 -35.69
C MET A 549 39.58 4.27 -35.85
N GLU A 550 40.63 5.09 -35.70
CA GLU A 550 40.62 6.50 -36.06
C GLU A 550 41.03 6.62 -37.54
N ASP A 551 40.17 7.26 -38.33
CA ASP A 551 40.46 7.73 -39.69
C ASP A 551 41.26 9.04 -39.62
N ASP A 552 42.44 9.01 -40.23
CA ASP A 552 43.27 10.14 -40.65
C ASP A 552 42.51 11.00 -41.67
N VAL A 553 42.27 12.28 -41.39
CA VAL A 553 42.49 13.40 -42.34
C VAL A 553 42.58 14.72 -41.55
N PHE A 554 43.77 15.31 -41.43
CA PHE A 554 44.00 16.75 -41.63
C PHE A 554 45.51 17.02 -41.67
N GLY A 555 46.02 17.40 -42.86
CA GLY A 555 47.29 18.11 -43.00
C GLY A 555 47.19 19.46 -42.26
N ALA A 556 48.26 19.98 -41.68
CA ALA A 556 49.28 20.69 -42.44
C ALA A 556 50.44 21.14 -41.51
N VAL A 557 51.66 21.00 -42.05
CA VAL A 557 52.80 21.94 -42.00
C VAL A 557 53.66 22.06 -40.72
N ALA A 558 54.91 21.59 -40.88
CA ALA A 558 56.23 22.07 -40.38
C ALA A 558 56.38 22.30 -38.86
N ASP A 559 57.39 21.77 -38.15
CA ASP A 559 58.81 22.03 -38.37
C ASP A 559 59.71 21.04 -37.57
N LEU A 560 60.98 20.99 -37.96
CA LEU A 560 62.08 20.10 -37.51
C LEU A 560 62.55 20.33 -36.04
N PRO A 561 63.68 19.73 -35.57
CA PRO A 561 63.85 18.36 -35.07
C PRO A 561 64.48 18.35 -33.65
N LEU A 562 64.72 17.18 -33.04
CA LEU A 562 65.93 16.82 -32.23
C LEU A 562 65.69 15.49 -31.49
N ARG A 563 66.25 14.40 -32.01
CA ARG A 563 67.37 13.64 -31.42
C ARG A 563 67.20 13.21 -29.95
N ARG A 564 67.02 11.89 -29.80
CA ARG A 564 67.71 10.94 -28.88
C ARG A 564 68.07 11.47 -27.48
N ALA A 565 67.62 10.76 -26.44
CA ALA A 565 68.46 9.74 -25.79
C ALA A 565 67.76 9.05 -24.61
N ARG A 566 67.85 7.72 -24.65
CA ARG A 566 67.82 6.71 -23.58
C ARG A 566 66.51 6.40 -22.88
#